data_AF-A0A9J6B8W8-F1
#
_entry.id   AF-A0A9J6B8W8-F1
#
_cell.length_a   1.000
_cell.length_b   1.000
_cell.length_c   1.000
_cell.angle_alpha   90.00
_cell.angle_beta   90.00
_cell.angle_gamma   90.00
#
_symmetry.space_group_name_H-M   'P 1'
#
loop_
_entity.id
_entity.type
_entity.pdbx_description
1 polymer ?
#
loop_
_entity_poly.entity_id
_entity_poly.type
_entity_poly.pdbx_seq_one_letter_code
_entity_poly.pdbx_strand_id
1 'polypeptide(L)'
;MKDISPLVRTQAVFALQRLQDPDSSEDPVTKSFIYHMESDPAVKVRQATITAIAKKLQNIPAILDRLHDVDEKVRRHTYLQMSSYSVKSYKIADRIAILSAGLNDRSEIVKKAVTNLLLSNWIGVYDHDYAEFIRAIKLDSSEKELIKFRSLAETALSEIFKKRKLNDLIAYLNASESKEYKNCLQLEKTTLEMLVVWKMITKCYQDYLNGKNRSEIKDDVGSDDEEESTLVNQSVSNLNIFPEVSVFCDYLENFVNNFNFGTDLDEKYQKIYFSQCLVMLLQIVQLN
;
A
#
# COMPACT_ATOMS: atom_id res chain seq x y z
N MET A 1 -19.89 -8.30 -29.99
CA MET A 1 -18.73 -7.67 -30.67
C MET A 1 -17.90 -8.74 -31.40
N LYS A 2 -18.36 -9.26 -32.55
CA LYS A 2 -17.77 -10.47 -33.19
C LYS A 2 -17.01 -10.19 -34.50
N ASP A 3 -16.70 -8.93 -34.77
CA ASP A 3 -15.98 -8.55 -36.00
C ASP A 3 -14.58 -9.15 -36.04
N ILE A 4 -14.08 -9.49 -37.24
CA ILE A 4 -12.75 -10.07 -37.45
C ILE A 4 -11.67 -9.04 -37.04
N SER A 5 -11.88 -7.76 -37.35
CA SER A 5 -10.94 -6.68 -37.08
C SER A 5 -10.93 -6.30 -35.59
N PRO A 6 -9.78 -6.40 -34.89
CA PRO A 6 -9.64 -5.93 -33.51
C PRO A 6 -9.94 -4.44 -33.33
N LEU A 7 -9.70 -3.63 -34.37
CA LEU A 7 -9.98 -2.19 -34.33
C LEU A 7 -11.48 -1.93 -34.31
N VAL A 8 -12.25 -2.66 -35.13
CA VAL A 8 -13.71 -2.56 -35.14
C VAL A 8 -14.28 -3.05 -33.81
N ARG A 9 -13.77 -4.16 -33.26
CA ARG A 9 -14.16 -4.63 -31.92
C ARG A 9 -13.86 -3.60 -30.83
N THR A 10 -12.70 -2.95 -30.88
CA THR A 10 -12.34 -1.87 -29.94
C THR A 10 -13.34 -0.70 -30.02
N GLN A 11 -13.70 -0.26 -31.23
CA GLN A 11 -14.70 0.80 -31.39
C GLN A 11 -16.10 0.35 -30.93
N ALA A 12 -16.45 -0.92 -31.16
CA ALA A 12 -17.70 -1.48 -30.66
C ALA A 12 -17.77 -1.47 -29.12
N VAL A 13 -16.66 -1.74 -28.42
CA VAL A 13 -16.58 -1.59 -26.95
C VAL A 13 -16.95 -0.17 -26.53
N PHE A 14 -16.31 0.84 -27.12
CA PHE A 14 -16.58 2.24 -26.75
C PHE A 14 -18.00 2.70 -27.13
N ALA A 15 -18.52 2.24 -28.27
CA ALA A 15 -19.90 2.52 -28.67
C ALA A 15 -20.92 1.93 -27.69
N LEU A 16 -20.65 0.73 -27.16
CA LEU A 16 -21.53 0.03 -26.22
C LEU A 16 -21.38 0.49 -24.77
N GLN A 17 -20.32 1.21 -24.42
CA GLN A 17 -19.99 1.56 -23.03
C GLN A 17 -21.16 2.19 -22.26
N ARG A 18 -21.91 3.10 -22.90
CA ARG A 18 -23.05 3.82 -22.28
C ARG A 18 -24.37 3.04 -22.32
N LEU A 19 -24.38 1.85 -22.92
CA LEU A 19 -25.55 0.98 -23.05
C LEU A 19 -25.54 -0.19 -22.06
N GLN A 20 -24.54 -0.24 -21.16
CA GLN A 20 -24.53 -1.19 -20.05
C GLN A 20 -25.68 -0.87 -19.10
N ASP A 21 -26.39 -1.90 -18.66
CA ASP A 21 -27.28 -1.86 -17.49
C ASP A 21 -26.55 -2.49 -16.29
N PRO A 22 -25.89 -1.69 -15.46
CA PRO A 22 -25.01 -2.20 -14.42
C PRO A 22 -25.76 -2.73 -13.20
N ASP A 23 -27.09 -2.59 -13.14
CA ASP A 23 -27.93 -3.12 -12.08
C ASP A 23 -28.58 -4.47 -12.46
N SER A 24 -28.48 -4.86 -13.73
CA SER A 24 -28.92 -6.17 -14.23
C SER A 24 -27.76 -7.16 -14.33
N SER A 25 -27.85 -8.29 -13.63
CA SER A 25 -26.90 -9.40 -13.79
C SER A 25 -26.96 -10.05 -15.18
N GLU A 26 -28.06 -9.80 -15.92
CA GLU A 26 -28.33 -10.34 -17.25
C GLU A 26 -27.97 -9.35 -18.37
N ASP A 27 -27.34 -8.21 -18.06
CA ASP A 27 -26.97 -7.21 -19.06
C ASP A 27 -26.06 -7.80 -20.16
N PRO A 28 -26.54 -7.87 -21.41
CA PRO A 28 -25.80 -8.48 -22.50
C PRO A 28 -24.52 -7.70 -22.83
N VAL A 29 -24.47 -6.39 -22.56
CA VAL A 29 -23.28 -5.58 -22.83
C VAL A 29 -22.18 -5.92 -21.83
N THR A 30 -22.47 -5.89 -20.53
CA THR A 30 -21.54 -6.27 -19.46
C THR A 30 -21.03 -7.70 -19.67
N LYS A 31 -21.92 -8.66 -19.96
CA LYS A 31 -21.52 -10.04 -20.28
C LYS A 31 -20.59 -10.12 -21.49
N SER A 32 -20.88 -9.35 -22.54
CA SER A 32 -19.99 -9.27 -23.71
C SER A 32 -18.64 -8.65 -23.35
N PHE A 33 -18.59 -7.66 -22.47
CA PHE A 33 -17.33 -7.04 -22.04
C PHE A 33 -16.48 -8.02 -21.24
N ILE A 34 -17.09 -8.75 -20.30
CA ILE A 34 -16.40 -9.80 -19.51
C ILE A 34 -15.84 -10.88 -20.44
N TYR A 35 -16.63 -11.38 -21.39
CA TYR A 35 -16.15 -12.37 -22.38
C TYR A 35 -14.92 -11.89 -23.15
N HIS A 36 -14.95 -10.66 -23.68
CA HIS A 36 -13.82 -10.11 -24.45
C HIS A 36 -12.64 -9.72 -23.55
N MET A 37 -12.90 -9.30 -22.31
CA MET A 37 -11.85 -9.09 -21.30
C MET A 37 -11.09 -10.39 -21.03
N GLU A 38 -11.80 -11.52 -20.98
CA GLU A 38 -11.22 -12.82 -20.68
C GLU A 38 -10.51 -13.47 -21.87
N SER A 39 -11.15 -13.41 -23.04
CA SER A 39 -10.86 -14.32 -24.16
C SER A 39 -10.43 -13.62 -25.46
N ASP A 40 -10.50 -12.29 -25.57
CA ASP A 40 -10.14 -11.64 -26.83
C ASP A 40 -8.64 -11.76 -27.10
N PRO A 41 -8.21 -12.24 -28.28
CA PRO A 41 -6.79 -12.40 -28.59
C PRO A 41 -6.06 -11.06 -28.67
N ALA A 42 -6.77 -9.97 -28.99
CA ALA A 42 -6.17 -8.66 -29.14
C ALA A 42 -6.09 -7.93 -27.80
N VAL A 43 -4.86 -7.66 -27.37
CA VAL A 43 -4.50 -6.85 -26.19
C VAL A 43 -5.35 -5.58 -26.09
N LYS A 44 -5.45 -4.83 -27.18
CA LYS A 44 -6.17 -3.54 -27.23
C LYS A 44 -7.67 -3.69 -26.94
N VAL A 45 -8.28 -4.80 -27.35
CA VAL A 45 -9.70 -5.07 -27.06
C VAL A 45 -9.88 -5.38 -25.57
N ARG A 46 -9.00 -6.23 -24.99
CA ARG A 46 -9.03 -6.51 -23.54
C ARG A 46 -8.83 -5.25 -22.70
N GLN A 47 -7.92 -4.36 -23.09
CA GLN A 47 -7.73 -3.07 -22.43
C GLN A 47 -8.97 -2.18 -22.53
N ALA A 48 -9.58 -2.10 -23.72
CA ALA A 48 -10.77 -1.31 -23.95
C ALA A 48 -11.93 -1.80 -23.10
N THR A 49 -12.14 -3.12 -22.97
CA THR A 49 -13.21 -3.68 -22.13
C THR A 49 -12.99 -3.41 -20.65
N ILE A 50 -11.76 -3.54 -20.14
CA ILE A 50 -11.42 -3.17 -18.75
C ILE A 50 -11.70 -1.70 -18.48
N THR A 51 -11.37 -0.83 -19.43
CA THR A 51 -11.59 0.62 -19.29
C THR A 51 -13.06 0.99 -19.37
N ALA A 52 -13.82 0.30 -20.22
CA ALA A 52 -15.21 0.63 -20.51
C ALA A 52 -16.21 -0.04 -19.55
N ILE A 53 -15.85 -1.13 -18.89
CA ILE A 53 -16.78 -1.85 -18.01
C ILE A 53 -17.30 -0.94 -16.89
N ALA A 54 -18.62 -1.01 -16.65
CA ALA A 54 -19.28 -0.18 -15.66
C ALA A 54 -18.72 -0.42 -14.25
N LYS A 55 -18.60 0.66 -13.49
CA LYS A 55 -18.05 0.65 -12.14
C LYS A 55 -19.07 0.11 -11.12
N LYS A 56 -19.08 -1.22 -10.93
CA LYS A 56 -19.92 -1.91 -9.94
C LYS A 56 -19.15 -3.01 -9.24
N LEU A 57 -19.52 -3.27 -7.99
CA LEU A 57 -18.87 -4.30 -7.16
C LEU A 57 -18.97 -5.69 -7.79
N GLN A 58 -20.08 -6.00 -8.47
CA GLN A 58 -20.27 -7.28 -9.15
C GLN A 58 -19.25 -7.56 -10.27
N ASN A 59 -18.68 -6.51 -10.86
CA ASN A 59 -17.70 -6.62 -11.95
C ASN A 59 -16.25 -6.76 -11.45
N ILE A 60 -16.00 -6.50 -10.15
CA ILE A 60 -14.66 -6.56 -9.55
C ILE A 60 -13.97 -7.93 -9.79
N PRO A 61 -14.64 -9.09 -9.59
CA PRO A 61 -14.00 -10.39 -9.81
C PRO A 61 -13.42 -10.56 -11.23
N ALA A 62 -14.20 -10.24 -12.27
CA ALA A 62 -13.75 -10.35 -13.65
C ALA A 62 -12.55 -9.43 -13.96
N ILE A 63 -12.51 -8.23 -13.35
CA ILE A 63 -11.39 -7.30 -13.49
C ILE A 63 -10.16 -7.84 -12.74
N LEU A 64 -10.32 -8.39 -11.53
CA LEU A 64 -9.24 -8.98 -10.73
C LEU A 64 -8.54 -10.13 -11.43
N ASP A 65 -9.25 -10.96 -12.19
CA ASP A 65 -8.64 -12.04 -12.97
C ASP A 65 -7.63 -11.51 -14.02
N ARG A 66 -7.69 -10.22 -14.35
CA ARG A 66 -6.74 -9.56 -15.27
C ARG A 66 -5.48 -9.05 -14.58
N LEU A 67 -5.30 -9.23 -13.28
CA LEU A 67 -4.04 -8.94 -12.59
C LEU A 67 -2.87 -9.80 -13.09
N HIS A 68 -3.17 -10.94 -13.74
CA HIS A 68 -2.18 -11.88 -14.27
C HIS A 68 -2.25 -12.03 -15.80
N ASP A 69 -2.85 -11.06 -16.51
CA ASP A 69 -2.85 -11.07 -17.98
C ASP A 69 -1.43 -11.17 -18.53
N VAL A 70 -1.26 -11.91 -19.63
CA VAL A 70 0.04 -12.10 -20.28
C VAL A 70 0.68 -10.77 -20.68
N ASP A 71 -0.13 -9.80 -21.10
CA ASP A 71 0.32 -8.50 -21.56
C ASP A 71 0.33 -7.46 -20.42
N GLU A 72 1.48 -6.82 -20.23
CA GLU A 72 1.67 -5.80 -19.19
C GLU A 72 0.75 -4.59 -19.34
N LYS A 73 0.32 -4.25 -20.56
CA LYS A 73 -0.56 -3.10 -20.79
C LYS A 73 -1.97 -3.41 -20.32
N VAL A 74 -2.41 -4.67 -20.43
CA VAL A 74 -3.67 -5.13 -19.83
C VAL A 74 -3.57 -5.07 -18.31
N ARG A 75 -2.54 -5.69 -17.72
CA ARG A 75 -2.31 -5.62 -16.26
C ARG A 75 -2.29 -4.19 -15.74
N ARG A 76 -1.59 -3.28 -16.43
CA ARG A 76 -1.59 -1.85 -16.10
C ARG A 76 -3.01 -1.26 -16.11
N HIS A 77 -3.81 -1.51 -17.14
CA HIS A 77 -5.19 -1.00 -17.21
C HIS A 77 -6.08 -1.59 -16.12
N THR A 78 -5.83 -2.85 -15.71
CA THR A 78 -6.45 -3.44 -14.53
C THR A 78 -6.21 -2.57 -13.30
N TYR A 79 -4.96 -2.18 -13.01
CA TYR A 79 -4.68 -1.31 -11.86
C TYR A 79 -5.29 0.09 -11.99
N LEU A 80 -5.34 0.68 -13.18
CA LEU A 80 -6.04 1.94 -13.41
C LEU A 80 -7.53 1.80 -13.03
N GLN A 81 -8.19 0.75 -13.52
CA GLN A 81 -9.60 0.53 -13.24
C GLN A 81 -9.84 0.26 -11.75
N MET A 82 -8.99 -0.54 -11.12
CA MET A 82 -9.08 -0.87 -9.69
C MET A 82 -8.82 0.35 -8.80
N SER A 83 -7.92 1.25 -9.20
CA SER A 83 -7.65 2.51 -8.48
C SER A 83 -8.84 3.47 -8.45
N SER A 84 -9.83 3.28 -9.34
CA SER A 84 -11.03 4.10 -9.35
C SER A 84 -11.98 3.76 -8.20
N TYR A 85 -11.94 2.55 -7.65
CA TYR A 85 -12.79 2.15 -6.53
C TYR A 85 -12.16 2.56 -5.20
N SER A 86 -13.01 2.81 -4.19
CA SER A 86 -12.51 2.97 -2.83
C SER A 86 -11.88 1.65 -2.37
N VAL A 87 -10.75 1.72 -1.66
CA VAL A 87 -10.14 0.56 -0.99
C VAL A 87 -11.15 -0.21 -0.12
N LYS A 88 -12.11 0.51 0.48
CA LYS A 88 -13.19 -0.05 1.32
C LYS A 88 -14.18 -0.92 0.53
N SER A 89 -14.23 -0.79 -0.80
CA SER A 89 -15.06 -1.61 -1.68
C SER A 89 -14.52 -3.02 -1.90
N TYR A 90 -13.25 -3.27 -1.57
CA TYR A 90 -12.60 -4.57 -1.72
C TYR A 90 -12.66 -5.37 -0.42
N LYS A 91 -12.76 -6.70 -0.54
CA LYS A 91 -12.50 -7.61 0.58
C LYS A 91 -11.02 -7.54 0.93
N ILE A 92 -10.67 -7.85 2.19
CA ILE A 92 -9.27 -7.84 2.65
C ILE A 92 -8.39 -8.75 1.77
N ALA A 93 -8.87 -9.94 1.43
CA ALA A 93 -8.16 -10.87 0.54
C ALA A 93 -7.87 -10.25 -0.83
N ASP A 94 -8.82 -9.52 -1.41
CA ASP A 94 -8.63 -8.83 -2.70
C ASP A 94 -7.62 -7.69 -2.57
N ARG A 95 -7.65 -6.91 -1.47
CA ARG A 95 -6.67 -5.85 -1.21
C ARG A 95 -5.25 -6.40 -1.19
N ILE A 96 -5.05 -7.52 -0.49
CA ILE A 96 -3.78 -8.22 -0.41
C ILE A 96 -3.37 -8.73 -1.80
N ALA A 97 -4.29 -9.36 -2.55
CA ALA A 97 -4.00 -9.87 -3.90
C ALA A 97 -3.58 -8.75 -4.86
N ILE A 98 -4.31 -7.62 -4.88
CA ILE A 98 -4.03 -6.45 -5.72
C ILE A 98 -2.63 -5.90 -5.39
N LEU A 99 -2.34 -5.61 -4.12
CA LEU A 99 -1.06 -5.01 -3.74
C LEU A 99 0.10 -5.97 -3.95
N SER A 100 -0.08 -7.24 -3.58
CA SER A 100 0.97 -8.26 -3.69
C SER A 100 1.31 -8.56 -5.14
N ALA A 101 0.32 -8.64 -6.04
CA ALA A 101 0.57 -8.79 -7.47
C ALA A 101 1.22 -7.53 -8.08
N GLY A 102 0.79 -6.34 -7.66
CA GLY A 102 1.16 -5.09 -8.32
C GLY A 102 2.53 -4.57 -7.93
N LEU A 103 2.86 -4.61 -6.63
CA LEU A 103 4.16 -4.18 -6.12
C LEU A 103 5.28 -5.13 -6.55
N ASN A 104 4.94 -6.39 -6.81
CA ASN A 104 5.87 -7.41 -7.30
C ASN A 104 5.75 -7.68 -8.81
N ASP A 105 5.06 -6.82 -9.59
CA ASP A 105 4.95 -7.05 -11.03
C ASP A 105 6.33 -6.95 -11.70
N ARG A 106 6.56 -7.80 -12.69
CA ARG A 106 7.79 -7.78 -13.49
C ARG A 106 7.94 -6.53 -14.36
N SER A 107 6.85 -5.82 -14.61
CA SER A 107 6.80 -4.64 -15.48
C SER A 107 6.78 -3.35 -14.68
N GLU A 108 7.72 -2.46 -14.98
CA GLU A 108 7.80 -1.14 -14.33
C GLU A 108 6.61 -0.24 -14.66
N ILE A 109 5.98 -0.38 -15.85
CA ILE A 109 4.77 0.40 -16.16
C ILE A 109 3.57 -0.03 -15.30
N VAL A 110 3.55 -1.27 -14.84
CA VAL A 110 2.52 -1.80 -13.93
C VAL A 110 2.81 -1.33 -12.51
N LYS A 111 4.05 -1.51 -12.02
CA LYS A 111 4.48 -1.01 -10.71
C LYS A 111 4.21 0.49 -10.56
N LYS A 112 4.54 1.31 -11.56
CA LYS A 112 4.25 2.75 -11.55
C LYS A 112 2.75 3.05 -11.45
N ALA A 113 1.88 2.26 -12.09
CA ALA A 113 0.43 2.44 -11.93
C ALA A 113 -0.03 2.12 -10.50
N VAL A 114 0.57 1.10 -9.88
CA VAL A 114 0.29 0.75 -8.48
C VAL A 114 0.78 1.84 -7.54
N THR A 115 2.03 2.26 -7.66
CA THR A 115 2.66 3.20 -6.72
C THR A 115 2.19 4.64 -6.90
N ASN A 116 1.94 5.09 -8.14
CA ASN A 116 1.56 6.48 -8.44
C ASN A 116 0.06 6.74 -8.40
N LEU A 117 -0.77 5.71 -8.57
CA LEU A 117 -2.22 5.89 -8.67
C LEU A 117 -2.96 5.08 -7.60
N LEU A 118 -2.81 3.75 -7.60
CA LEU A 118 -3.55 2.90 -6.66
C LEU A 118 -3.21 3.24 -5.20
N LEU A 119 -1.92 3.21 -4.82
CA LEU A 119 -1.49 3.50 -3.45
C LEU A 119 -1.83 4.93 -3.04
N SER A 120 -1.61 5.91 -3.93
CA SER A 120 -1.95 7.32 -3.68
C SER A 120 -3.45 7.53 -3.41
N ASN A 121 -4.32 6.87 -4.19
CA ASN A 121 -5.77 6.93 -3.95
C ASN A 121 -6.16 6.21 -2.66
N TRP A 122 -5.57 5.04 -2.39
CA TRP A 122 -5.94 4.24 -1.22
C TRP A 122 -5.52 4.88 0.09
N ILE A 123 -4.31 5.44 0.19
CA ILE A 123 -3.86 6.17 1.38
C ILE A 123 -4.67 7.46 1.58
N GLY A 124 -5.11 8.10 0.50
CA GLY A 124 -5.99 9.27 0.55
C GLY A 124 -7.36 8.98 1.18
N VAL A 125 -7.89 7.76 1.06
CA VAL A 125 -9.16 7.36 1.71
C VAL A 125 -9.03 7.29 3.25
N TYR A 126 -7.81 7.18 3.76
CA TYR A 126 -7.50 7.15 5.19
C TYR A 126 -6.87 8.47 5.65
N ASP A 127 -7.02 9.57 4.90
CA ASP A 127 -6.48 10.89 5.24
C ASP A 127 -4.97 10.88 5.58
N HIS A 128 -4.23 9.99 4.92
CA HIS A 128 -2.81 9.76 5.18
C HIS A 128 -2.47 9.22 6.58
N ASP A 129 -3.43 8.62 7.26
CA ASP A 129 -3.18 7.75 8.41
C ASP A 129 -2.59 6.41 7.93
N TYR A 130 -1.28 6.27 8.12
CA TYR A 130 -0.54 5.08 7.68
C TYR A 130 -0.96 3.83 8.46
N ALA A 131 -1.32 3.95 9.73
CA ALA A 131 -1.69 2.80 10.54
C ALA A 131 -3.08 2.29 10.19
N GLU A 132 -4.05 3.18 9.95
CA GLU A 132 -5.38 2.81 9.44
C GLU A 132 -5.29 2.15 8.06
N PHE A 133 -4.47 2.70 7.15
CA PHE A 133 -4.25 2.10 5.84
C PHE A 133 -3.66 0.69 5.95
N ILE A 134 -2.64 0.50 6.79
CA ILE A 134 -2.01 -0.80 6.98
C ILE A 134 -2.97 -1.79 7.66
N ARG A 135 -3.79 -1.32 8.60
CA ARG A 135 -4.86 -2.13 9.20
C ARG A 135 -5.85 -2.61 8.15
N ALA A 136 -6.14 -1.79 7.14
CA ALA A 136 -7.05 -2.15 6.06
C ALA A 136 -6.55 -3.28 5.15
N ILE A 137 -5.26 -3.62 5.19
CA ILE A 137 -4.67 -4.74 4.44
C ILE A 137 -4.24 -5.90 5.35
N LYS A 138 -4.56 -5.84 6.64
CA LYS A 138 -4.15 -6.83 7.63
C LYS A 138 -5.00 -8.09 7.54
N LEU A 139 -4.29 -9.22 7.49
CA LEU A 139 -4.83 -10.55 7.66
C LEU A 139 -3.89 -11.30 8.60
N ASP A 140 -4.44 -11.79 9.71
CA ASP A 140 -3.68 -12.29 10.86
C ASP A 140 -4.21 -13.62 11.41
N SER A 141 -4.98 -14.37 10.59
CA SER A 141 -5.57 -15.64 11.01
C SER A 141 -4.59 -16.82 11.01
N SER A 142 -3.31 -16.58 10.68
CA SER A 142 -2.21 -17.53 10.78
C SER A 142 -0.87 -16.80 10.87
N GLU A 143 0.15 -17.48 11.39
CA GLU A 143 1.54 -16.99 11.39
C GLU A 143 2.01 -16.64 9.98
N LYS A 144 1.67 -17.49 9.00
CA LYS A 144 1.99 -17.27 7.58
C LYS A 144 1.36 -15.99 7.04
N GLU A 145 0.13 -15.70 7.44
CA GLU A 145 -0.56 -14.47 7.04
C GLU A 145 0.01 -13.24 7.73
N LEU A 146 0.36 -13.31 9.02
CA LEU A 146 1.06 -12.23 9.72
C LEU A 146 2.40 -11.87 9.07
N ILE A 147 3.20 -12.88 8.69
CA ILE A 147 4.48 -12.67 7.98
C ILE A 147 4.24 -12.00 6.62
N LYS A 148 3.26 -12.49 5.85
CA LYS A 148 2.89 -11.90 4.55
C LYS A 148 2.39 -10.47 4.70
N PHE A 149 1.52 -10.22 5.68
CA PHE A 149 1.00 -8.90 6.01
C PHE A 149 2.15 -7.93 6.26
N ARG A 150 3.08 -8.31 7.15
CA ARG A 150 4.24 -7.47 7.48
C ARG A 150 5.09 -7.14 6.25
N SER A 151 5.45 -8.15 5.46
CA SER A 151 6.24 -7.94 4.23
C SER A 151 5.55 -7.00 3.24
N LEU A 152 4.25 -7.21 3.03
CA LEU A 152 3.43 -6.38 2.14
C LEU A 152 3.29 -4.95 2.67
N ALA A 153 3.06 -4.79 3.97
CA ALA A 153 2.95 -3.50 4.66
C ALA A 153 4.25 -2.69 4.55
N GLU A 154 5.40 -3.33 4.82
CA GLU A 154 6.72 -2.69 4.70
C GLU A 154 6.99 -2.23 3.25
N THR A 155 6.64 -3.06 2.25
CA THR A 155 6.83 -2.72 0.84
C THR A 155 5.90 -1.57 0.42
N ALA A 156 4.62 -1.61 0.81
CA ALA A 156 3.66 -0.56 0.49
C ALA A 156 4.06 0.78 1.15
N LEU A 157 4.43 0.78 2.43
CA LEU A 157 4.90 1.98 3.11
C LEU A 157 6.20 2.52 2.51
N SER A 158 7.14 1.65 2.12
CA SER A 158 8.36 2.09 1.45
C SER A 158 8.05 2.88 0.18
N GLU A 159 7.12 2.40 -0.66
CA GLU A 159 6.71 3.10 -1.88
C GLU A 159 5.93 4.40 -1.60
N ILE A 160 5.14 4.45 -0.54
CA ILE A 160 4.43 5.67 -0.12
C ILE A 160 5.42 6.72 0.40
N PHE A 161 6.37 6.31 1.24
CA PHE A 161 7.32 7.21 1.91
C PHE A 161 8.34 7.83 0.97
N LYS A 162 8.69 7.16 -0.14
CA LYS A 162 9.50 7.75 -1.24
C LYS A 162 8.93 9.07 -1.78
N LYS A 163 7.63 9.33 -1.58
CA LYS A 163 6.91 10.51 -2.09
C LYS A 163 6.43 11.44 -0.97
N ARG A 164 6.97 11.29 0.23
CA ARG A 164 6.61 12.09 1.40
C ARG A 164 7.86 12.79 1.92
N LYS A 165 7.70 14.02 2.40
CA LYS A 165 8.81 14.73 3.04
C LYS A 165 9.11 14.03 4.36
N LEU A 166 10.39 13.85 4.67
CA LEU A 166 10.82 13.18 5.89
C LEU A 166 10.27 13.87 7.15
N ASN A 167 10.16 15.20 7.14
CA ASN A 167 9.56 15.97 8.23
C ASN A 167 8.10 15.60 8.51
N ASP A 168 7.30 15.34 7.47
CA ASP A 168 5.90 14.96 7.64
C ASP A 168 5.80 13.58 8.31
N LEU A 169 6.70 12.66 7.95
CA LEU A 169 6.80 11.34 8.57
C LEU A 169 7.23 11.43 10.04
N ILE A 170 8.24 12.25 10.34
CA ILE A 170 8.69 12.48 11.72
C ILE A 170 7.56 13.12 12.56
N ALA A 171 6.87 14.13 12.02
CA ALA A 171 5.76 14.77 12.69
C ALA A 171 4.61 13.78 12.98
N TYR A 172 4.32 12.87 12.04
CA TYR A 172 3.36 11.78 12.24
C TYR A 172 3.75 10.89 13.42
N LEU A 173 5.03 10.50 13.50
CA LEU A 173 5.52 9.65 14.58
C LEU A 173 5.46 10.37 15.95
N ASN A 174 5.90 11.63 15.99
CA ASN A 174 5.93 12.46 17.21
C ASN A 174 4.53 12.69 17.79
N ALA A 175 3.48 12.73 16.94
CA ALA A 175 2.10 12.84 17.41
C ALA A 175 1.66 11.64 18.28
N SER A 176 2.35 10.50 18.18
CA SER A 176 2.07 9.27 18.92
C SER A 176 3.12 8.97 20.01
N GLU A 177 4.03 9.90 20.30
CA GLU A 177 5.13 9.73 21.24
C GLU A 177 4.65 9.58 22.69
N SER A 178 5.33 8.73 23.45
CA SER A 178 5.16 8.57 24.88
C SER A 178 5.73 9.76 25.65
N LYS A 179 5.02 10.15 26.71
CA LYS A 179 5.51 11.16 27.66
C LYS A 179 6.56 10.61 28.62
N GLU A 180 6.56 9.29 28.83
CA GLU A 180 7.43 8.60 29.79
C GLU A 180 8.70 8.08 29.12
N TYR A 181 8.57 7.60 27.88
CA TYR A 181 9.65 7.00 27.11
C TYR A 181 9.91 7.84 25.86
N LYS A 182 10.88 8.75 25.96
CA LYS A 182 11.26 9.65 24.85
C LYS A 182 11.57 8.87 23.57
N ASN A 183 11.07 9.36 22.44
CA ASN A 183 11.16 8.76 21.11
C ASN A 183 10.50 7.36 20.99
N CYS A 184 9.77 6.89 21.99
CA CYS A 184 8.99 5.65 21.94
C CYS A 184 7.50 5.96 21.75
N LEU A 185 6.73 5.00 21.23
CA LEU A 185 5.27 5.11 21.14
C LEU A 185 4.59 4.99 22.51
N GLN A 186 3.38 5.51 22.64
CA GLN A 186 2.51 5.23 23.81
C GLN A 186 2.10 3.75 23.81
N LEU A 187 2.42 3.00 24.88
CA LEU A 187 2.18 1.55 24.95
C LEU A 187 0.69 1.20 24.76
N GLU A 188 -0.21 1.99 25.33
CA GLU A 188 -1.66 1.76 25.28
C GLU A 188 -2.23 1.90 23.87
N LYS A 189 -1.57 2.68 23.01
CA LYS A 189 -1.96 2.90 21.62
C LYS A 189 -1.08 2.13 20.64
N THR A 190 -0.11 1.36 21.13
CA THR A 190 0.83 0.62 20.29
C THR A 190 0.15 -0.60 19.71
N THR A 191 -0.17 -0.52 18.42
CA THR A 191 -0.66 -1.66 17.65
C THR A 191 0.44 -2.22 16.75
N LEU A 192 0.25 -3.43 16.22
CA LEU A 192 1.20 -4.04 15.28
C LEU A 192 1.41 -3.15 14.04
N GLU A 193 0.34 -2.50 13.56
CA GLU A 193 0.40 -1.57 12.44
C GLU A 193 1.24 -0.34 12.77
N MET A 194 1.05 0.26 13.95
CA MET A 194 1.87 1.39 14.41
C MET A 194 3.34 1.00 14.58
N LEU A 195 3.63 -0.21 15.04
CA LEU A 195 5.01 -0.72 15.12
C LEU A 195 5.65 -0.88 13.74
N VAL A 196 4.90 -1.37 12.73
CA VAL A 196 5.38 -1.41 11.34
C VAL A 196 5.66 0.00 10.82
N VAL A 197 4.75 0.95 11.07
CA VAL A 197 4.92 2.35 10.65
C VAL A 197 6.13 2.98 11.32
N TRP A 198 6.28 2.84 12.63
CA TRP A 198 7.43 3.35 13.38
C TRP A 198 8.74 2.78 12.82
N LYS A 199 8.84 1.46 12.67
CA LYS A 199 10.00 0.81 12.05
C LYS A 199 10.32 1.41 10.67
N MET A 200 9.31 1.60 9.82
CA MET A 200 9.52 2.10 8.45
C MET A 200 9.96 3.58 8.43
N ILE A 201 9.40 4.43 9.29
CA ILE A 201 9.81 5.84 9.40
C ILE A 201 11.24 5.93 9.92
N THR A 202 11.56 5.18 10.98
CA THR A 202 12.91 5.08 11.55
C THR A 202 13.92 4.59 10.51
N LYS A 203 13.56 3.59 9.70
CA LYS A 203 14.40 3.13 8.59
C LYS A 203 14.61 4.21 7.52
N CYS A 204 13.56 4.93 7.13
CA CYS A 204 13.68 6.04 6.17
C CYS A 204 14.59 7.16 6.69
N TYR A 205 14.51 7.48 7.98
CA TYR A 205 15.39 8.44 8.64
C TYR A 205 16.84 7.93 8.66
N GLN A 206 17.07 6.66 8.97
CA GLN A 206 18.40 6.05 8.94
C GLN A 206 19.01 6.05 7.53
N ASP A 207 18.22 5.72 6.51
CA ASP A 207 18.67 5.76 5.11
C ASP A 207 18.97 7.21 4.65
N TYR A 208 18.24 8.21 5.17
CA TYR A 208 18.53 9.63 4.98
C TYR A 208 19.87 10.04 5.62
N LEU A 209 20.10 9.69 6.88
CA LEU A 209 21.37 9.96 7.57
C LEU A 209 22.57 9.33 6.86
N ASN A 210 22.39 8.11 6.34
CA ASN A 210 23.42 7.39 5.56
C ASN A 210 23.59 7.90 4.12
N GLY A 211 22.83 8.92 3.71
CA GLY A 211 22.96 9.54 2.39
C GLY A 211 22.42 8.69 1.22
N LYS A 212 21.71 7.59 1.48
CA LYS A 212 21.20 6.69 0.42
C LYS A 212 20.13 7.34 -0.46
N ASN A 213 19.48 8.42 0.00
CA ASN A 213 18.47 9.15 -0.76
C ASN A 213 19.03 10.28 -1.66
N ARG A 214 20.35 10.54 -1.69
CA ARG A 214 20.94 11.62 -2.51
C ARG A 214 21.03 11.31 -4.02
N SER A 215 20.85 10.06 -4.46
CA SER A 215 21.15 9.66 -5.84
C SER A 215 19.96 9.51 -6.79
N GLU A 216 18.71 9.66 -6.35
CA GLU A 216 17.52 9.37 -7.20
C GLU A 216 16.61 10.58 -7.48
N ILE A 217 16.97 11.79 -7.02
CA ILE A 217 16.28 13.04 -7.38
C ILE A 217 17.23 13.89 -8.20
N LYS A 218 17.53 13.44 -9.41
CA LYS A 218 17.93 14.32 -10.51
C LYS A 218 16.98 13.97 -11.63
N ASP A 219 15.90 14.73 -11.73
CA ASP A 219 15.27 15.14 -12.98
C ASP A 219 14.07 16.06 -12.65
N ASP A 220 14.20 17.32 -13.07
CA ASP A 220 13.12 18.18 -13.54
C ASP A 220 12.27 19.02 -12.54
N VAL A 221 12.91 19.83 -11.67
CA VAL A 221 12.30 21.08 -11.16
C VAL A 221 13.37 22.18 -11.07
N GLY A 222 12.99 23.39 -11.48
CA GLY A 222 13.84 24.57 -11.67
C GLY A 222 14.53 25.12 -10.42
N SER A 223 15.43 26.06 -10.70
CA SER A 223 16.59 26.54 -9.94
C SER A 223 16.36 27.35 -8.66
N ASP A 224 15.19 27.28 -8.00
CA ASP A 224 14.91 28.07 -6.78
C ASP A 224 14.77 27.23 -5.50
N ASP A 225 14.72 25.89 -5.60
CA ASP A 225 14.45 24.98 -4.45
C ASP A 225 15.72 24.46 -3.72
N GLU A 226 16.93 24.80 -4.17
CA GLU A 226 18.17 24.24 -3.61
C GLU A 226 18.51 24.80 -2.22
N GLU A 227 18.29 26.10 -1.95
CA GLU A 227 18.58 26.70 -0.65
C GLU A 227 17.57 26.28 0.44
N GLU A 228 16.27 26.24 0.12
CA GLU A 228 15.23 25.79 1.06
C GLU A 228 15.38 24.30 1.37
N SER A 229 15.67 23.46 0.36
CA SER A 229 15.99 22.04 0.57
C SER A 229 17.22 21.85 1.46
N THR A 230 18.25 22.69 1.32
CA THR A 230 19.50 22.57 2.12
C THR A 230 19.28 22.96 3.58
N LEU A 231 18.53 24.03 3.86
CA LEU A 231 18.19 24.47 5.22
C LEU A 231 17.21 23.50 5.91
N VAL A 232 16.21 23.00 5.19
CA VAL A 232 15.29 21.96 5.68
C VAL A 232 16.09 20.70 6.02
N ASN A 233 16.99 20.25 5.15
CA ASN A 233 17.83 19.08 5.38
C ASN A 233 18.73 19.20 6.61
N GLN A 234 19.27 20.40 6.90
CA GLN A 234 20.03 20.68 8.13
C GLN A 234 19.17 20.64 9.39
N SER A 235 17.91 21.09 9.32
CA SER A 235 16.99 21.02 10.47
C SER A 235 16.60 19.56 10.79
N VAL A 236 16.41 18.72 9.77
CA VAL A 236 16.05 17.30 9.90
C VAL A 236 17.19 16.49 10.50
N SER A 237 18.45 16.74 10.10
CA SER A 237 19.62 16.00 10.62
C SER A 237 19.86 16.21 12.11
N ASN A 238 19.30 17.27 12.70
CA ASN A 238 19.43 17.57 14.13
C ASN A 238 18.31 16.94 14.99
N LEU A 239 17.28 16.34 14.38
CA LEU A 239 16.19 15.67 15.07
C LEU A 239 16.56 14.22 15.40
N ASN A 240 16.93 13.92 16.64
CA ASN A 240 17.08 12.52 17.05
C ASN A 240 15.69 11.90 17.31
N ILE A 241 15.25 11.01 16.41
CA ILE A 241 13.99 10.24 16.54
C ILE A 241 14.23 8.81 17.08
N PHE A 242 15.49 8.43 17.33
CA PHE A 242 15.80 7.13 17.89
C PHE A 242 15.73 7.19 19.43
N PRO A 243 15.09 6.19 20.07
CA PRO A 243 15.18 6.02 21.51
C PRO A 243 16.64 5.80 21.95
N GLU A 244 17.01 6.37 23.10
CA GLU A 244 18.22 5.97 23.79
C GLU A 244 18.09 4.50 24.26
N VAL A 245 19.19 3.74 24.21
CA VAL A 245 19.16 2.29 24.48
C VAL A 245 18.61 1.98 25.88
N SER A 246 19.01 2.75 26.90
CA SER A 246 18.51 2.60 28.27
C SER A 246 17.00 2.83 28.35
N VAL A 247 16.52 3.95 27.79
CA VAL A 247 15.08 4.29 27.75
C VAL A 247 14.28 3.23 27.00
N PHE A 248 14.83 2.69 25.91
CA PHE A 248 14.17 1.63 25.15
C PHE A 248 14.15 0.30 25.90
N CYS A 249 15.20 -0.04 26.65
CA CYS A 249 15.19 -1.23 27.51
C CYS A 249 14.08 -1.13 28.57
N ASP A 250 13.93 0.02 29.22
CA ASP A 250 12.85 0.25 30.19
C ASP A 250 11.47 0.17 29.51
N TYR A 251 11.35 0.70 28.28
CA TYR A 251 10.14 0.59 27.47
C TYR A 251 9.81 -0.86 27.10
N LEU A 252 10.81 -1.66 26.71
CA LEU A 252 10.64 -3.09 26.42
C LEU A 252 10.26 -3.88 27.65
N GLU A 253 10.85 -3.60 28.80
CA GLU A 253 10.50 -4.25 30.06
C GLU A 253 9.04 -3.96 30.43
N ASN A 254 8.61 -2.70 30.31
CA ASN A 254 7.21 -2.32 30.52
C ASN A 254 6.28 -3.03 29.51
N PHE A 255 6.65 -3.05 28.23
CA PHE A 255 5.92 -3.81 27.21
C PHE A 255 5.79 -5.29 27.60
N VAL A 256 6.87 -5.97 27.94
CA VAL A 256 6.83 -7.41 28.29
C VAL A 256 5.96 -7.67 29.53
N ASN A 257 6.03 -6.78 30.52
CA ASN A 257 5.32 -6.96 31.79
C ASN A 257 3.82 -6.62 31.69
N ASN A 258 3.45 -5.68 30.82
CA ASN A 258 2.09 -5.11 30.81
C ASN A 258 1.34 -5.28 29.48
N PHE A 259 1.95 -5.85 28.44
CA PHE A 259 1.27 -6.02 27.14
C PHE A 259 0.18 -7.09 27.22
N ASN A 260 -1.04 -6.71 26.86
CA ASN A 260 -2.23 -7.56 26.90
C ASN A 260 -2.83 -7.71 25.50
N PHE A 261 -3.07 -8.94 25.04
CA PHE A 261 -3.61 -9.26 23.70
C PHE A 261 -5.08 -8.95 23.51
N GLY A 262 -5.79 -8.56 24.58
CA GLY A 262 -7.24 -8.72 24.63
C GLY A 262 -7.61 -10.20 24.74
N THR A 263 -8.86 -10.49 25.05
CA THR A 263 -9.32 -11.87 25.35
C THR A 263 -9.82 -12.63 24.12
N ASP A 264 -9.88 -11.98 22.95
CA ASP A 264 -10.60 -12.49 21.76
C ASP A 264 -9.78 -13.42 20.85
N LEU A 265 -8.49 -13.62 21.13
CA LEU A 265 -7.58 -14.45 20.32
C LEU A 265 -7.20 -15.75 21.06
N ASP A 266 -7.11 -16.86 20.34
CA ASP A 266 -6.57 -18.13 20.89
C ASP A 266 -5.11 -17.93 21.37
N GLU A 267 -4.77 -18.56 22.50
CA GLU A 267 -3.48 -18.44 23.20
C GLU A 267 -2.27 -18.61 22.27
N LYS A 268 -2.34 -19.53 21.29
CA LYS A 268 -1.26 -19.73 20.31
C LYS A 268 -1.08 -18.49 19.44
N TYR A 269 -2.17 -17.88 18.99
CA TYR A 269 -2.15 -16.68 18.15
C TYR A 269 -1.68 -15.46 18.92
N GLN A 270 -2.08 -15.34 20.18
CA GLN A 270 -1.55 -14.32 21.09
C GLN A 270 -0.02 -14.38 21.19
N LYS A 271 0.54 -15.58 21.39
CA LYS A 271 2.01 -15.79 21.44
C LYS A 271 2.70 -15.39 20.13
N ILE A 272 2.12 -15.74 18.99
CA ILE A 272 2.66 -15.36 17.67
C ILE A 272 2.65 -13.83 17.52
N TYR A 273 1.52 -13.19 17.83
CA TYR A 273 1.37 -11.75 17.74
C TYR A 273 2.35 -11.00 18.65
N PHE A 274 2.52 -11.48 19.89
CA PHE A 274 3.51 -10.96 20.84
C PHE A 274 4.91 -10.99 20.24
N SER A 275 5.29 -12.16 19.73
CA SER A 275 6.61 -12.42 19.18
C SER A 275 6.88 -11.50 18.01
N GLN A 276 5.88 -11.24 17.15
CA GLN A 276 6.00 -10.28 16.06
C GLN A 276 6.18 -8.84 16.56
N CYS A 277 5.45 -8.42 17.60
CA CYS A 277 5.62 -7.11 18.20
C CYS A 277 7.05 -6.93 18.76
N LEU A 278 7.52 -7.91 19.54
CA LEU A 278 8.89 -7.90 20.09
C LEU A 278 9.95 -7.85 18.98
N VAL A 279 9.80 -8.65 17.93
CA VAL A 279 10.73 -8.62 16.78
C VAL A 279 10.77 -7.24 16.13
N MET A 280 9.64 -6.55 15.98
CA MET A 280 9.64 -5.20 15.40
C MET A 280 10.29 -4.17 16.33
N LEU A 281 10.02 -4.25 17.63
CA LEU A 281 10.66 -3.38 18.63
C LEU A 281 12.19 -3.57 18.63
N LEU A 282 12.67 -4.81 18.62
CA LEU A 282 14.11 -5.09 18.54
C LEU A 282 14.74 -4.54 17.26
N GLN A 283 14.04 -4.63 16.12
CA GLN A 283 14.53 -4.07 14.88
C GLN A 283 14.60 -2.55 14.87
N ILE A 284 13.72 -1.86 15.61
CA ILE A 284 13.77 -0.40 15.74
C ILE A 284 15.05 0.02 16.45
N VAL A 285 15.46 -0.68 17.51
CA VAL A 285 16.72 -0.40 18.23
C VAL A 285 17.94 -0.66 17.35
N GLN A 286 17.92 -1.74 16.56
CA GLN A 286 19.03 -2.11 15.68
C GLN A 286 19.28 -1.12 14.54
N LEU A 287 18.35 -0.19 14.29
CA LEU A 287 18.53 0.86 13.28
C LEU A 287 19.33 2.05 13.81
N ASN A 288 19.53 2.16 15.14
CA ASN A 288 20.37 3.15 15.81
C ASN A 288 21.86 2.80 15.67
#